data_AF-A0A853KCA6-F1
#
_entry.id   AF-A0A853KCA6-F1
#
_cell.length_a   1.000
_cell.length_b   1.000
_cell.length_c   1.000
_cell.angle_alpha   90.00
_cell.angle_beta   90.00
_cell.angle_gamma   90.00
#
_symmetry.space_group_name_H-M   'P 1'
#
loop_
_entity.id
_entity.type
_entity.pdbx_description
1 polymer ?
#
loop_
_entity_poly.entity_id
_entity_poly.type
_entity_poly.pdbx_seq_one_letter_code
_entity_poly.pdbx_strand_id
1 'polypeptide(L)' 'MKPKREMTRVVLTQDGEIMLDQTGKKAGRGAYLCANPECLETVKKRRALDRGLKTSVPGEVYDTLSRHLRGDDRD' A
#
# COMPACT_ATOMS: atom_id res chain seq x y z
N MET A 1 -11.86 -0.65 13.67
CA MET A 1 -11.61 -1.01 12.25
C MET A 1 -12.05 0.16 11.39
N LYS A 2 -11.23 0.65 10.45
CA LYS A 2 -11.70 1.62 9.46
C LYS A 2 -12.46 0.91 8.33
N PRO A 3 -13.48 1.53 7.69
CA PRO A 3 -14.13 0.96 6.51
C PRO A 3 -13.10 0.65 5.42
N LYS A 4 -13.23 -0.52 4.78
CA LYS A 4 -12.29 -0.99 3.74
C LYS A 4 -12.17 -0.02 2.55
N ARG A 5 -13.22 0.75 2.28
CA ARG A 5 -13.26 1.79 1.23
C ARG A 5 -12.38 3.01 1.54
N GLU A 6 -12.01 3.21 2.80
CA GLU A 6 -11.17 4.31 3.27
C GLU A 6 -9.70 3.90 3.45
N MET A 7 -9.34 2.70 2.97
CA MET A 7 -7.99 2.16 3.09
C MET A 7 -7.33 2.13 1.72
N THR A 8 -6.05 2.48 1.70
CA THR A 8 -5.20 2.31 0.52
C THR A 8 -4.85 0.82 0.39
N ARG A 9 -5.00 0.26 -0.82
CA ARG A 9 -4.60 -1.12 -1.11
C ARG A 9 -3.27 -1.10 -1.87
N VAL A 10 -2.37 -1.99 -1.47
CA VAL A 10 -1.18 -2.38 -2.23
C VAL A 10 -1.39 -3.82 -2.69
N VAL A 11 -1.05 -4.12 -3.93
CA VAL A 11 -1.18 -5.46 -4.52
C VAL A 11 0.18 -5.95 -5.00
N LEU A 12 0.49 -7.21 -4.69
CA LEU A 12 1.50 -8.00 -5.39
C LEU A 12 0.80 -8.73 -6.54
N THR A 13 1.13 -8.36 -7.78
CA THR A 13 0.57 -8.95 -9.00
C THR A 13 1.13 -10.35 -9.22
N GLN A 14 0.55 -11.07 -10.18
CA GLN A 14 1.05 -12.39 -10.59
C GLN A 14 2.43 -12.32 -11.25
N ASP A 15 2.76 -11.17 -11.84
CA ASP A 15 4.06 -10.90 -12.47
C ASP A 15 5.16 -10.53 -11.44
N GLY A 16 4.82 -10.52 -10.15
CA GLY A 16 5.76 -10.20 -9.07
C GLY A 16 5.91 -8.70 -8.79
N GLU A 17 5.11 -7.84 -9.44
CA GLU A 17 5.16 -6.40 -9.23
C GLU A 17 4.35 -5.97 -8.01
N ILE A 18 4.86 -4.98 -7.28
CA ILE A 18 4.17 -4.41 -6.12
C ILE A 18 3.75 -2.98 -6.44
N MET A 19 2.44 -2.71 -6.36
CA MET A 19 1.90 -1.40 -6.74
C MET A 19 0.65 -1.03 -5.94
N LEU A 20 0.32 0.26 -5.94
CA LEU A 20 -0.95 0.75 -5.41
C LEU A 20 -2.11 0.25 -6.29
N ASP A 21 -3.21 -0.12 -5.65
CA ASP A 21 -4.46 -0.44 -6.32
C ASP A 21 -5.64 0.31 -5.69
N GLN A 22 -5.88 1.50 -6.20
CA GLN A 22 -7.02 2.33 -5.79
C GLN A 22 -8.37 1.70 -6.19
N THR A 23 -8.39 0.85 -7.22
CA THR A 23 -9.63 0.23 -7.71
C THR A 23 -10.10 -0.93 -6.85
N GLY A 24 -9.17 -1.57 -6.12
CA GLY A 24 -9.40 -2.82 -5.40
C GLY A 24 -9.64 -4.04 -6.31
N LYS A 25 -9.52 -3.88 -7.64
CA LYS A 25 -9.86 -4.89 -8.64
C LYS A 25 -8.64 -5.62 -9.20
N LYS A 26 -7.42 -5.13 -8.97
CA LYS A 26 -6.21 -5.77 -9.53
C LYS A 26 -6.03 -7.17 -8.94
N ALA A 27 -5.82 -8.15 -9.82
CA ALA A 27 -5.58 -9.53 -9.42
C ALA A 27 -4.26 -9.65 -8.65
N GLY A 28 -4.25 -10.56 -7.66
CA GLY A 28 -3.07 -10.81 -6.84
C GLY A 28 -3.31 -10.62 -5.34
N ARG A 29 -2.22 -10.74 -4.57
CA ARG A 29 -2.26 -10.68 -3.10
C ARG A 29 -2.30 -9.23 -2.67
N GLY A 30 -3.38 -8.82 -2.01
CA GLY A 30 -3.56 -7.45 -1.53
C GLY A 30 -3.29 -7.30 -0.04
N ALA A 31 -2.68 -6.18 0.34
CA ALA A 31 -2.57 -5.69 1.70
C ALA A 31 -3.20 -4.29 1.80
N TYR A 32 -3.93 -4.03 2.88
CA TYR A 32 -4.58 -2.74 3.12
C TYR A 32 -3.84 -1.98 4.22
N LEU A 33 -3.67 -0.68 4.02
CA LEU A 33 -3.15 0.25 5.02
C LEU A 33 -4.10 1.44 5.20
N CYS A 34 -4.04 2.11 6.35
CA CYS A 34 -4.83 3.32 6.57
C CYS A 34 -4.42 4.42 5.58
N ALA A 35 -5.41 5.16 5.09
CA ALA A 35 -5.20 6.38 4.31
C ALA A 35 -4.76 7.58 5.19
N ASN A 36 -3.75 7.39 6.05
CA ASN A 36 -3.15 8.44 6.88
C ASN A 36 -1.62 8.37 6.71
N PRO A 37 -0.93 9.44 6.29
CA PRO A 37 0.53 9.50 6.23
C PRO A 37 1.23 9.03 7.51
N GLU A 38 0.68 9.33 8.70
CA GLU A 38 1.26 8.93 9.99
C GLU A 38 1.29 7.40 10.18
N CYS A 39 0.36 6.69 9.54
CA CYS A 39 0.36 5.23 9.57
C CYS A 39 1.55 4.63 8.81
N LEU A 40 2.06 5.33 7.79
CA LEU A 40 3.04 4.77 6.87
C LEU A 40 4.36 4.44 7.58
N GLU A 41 4.81 5.31 8.49
CA GLU A 41 6.02 5.07 9.29
C GLU A 41 5.88 3.83 10.18
N THR A 42 4.71 3.67 10.80
CA THR A 42 4.42 2.47 11.62
C THR A 42 4.38 1.21 10.75
N VAL A 43 3.77 1.29 9.57
CA VAL A 43 3.68 0.19 8.61
C VAL A 43 5.07 -0.23 8.14
N LYS A 44 5.93 0.73 7.79
CA LYS A 44 7.33 0.52 7.37
C LYS A 44 8.17 -0.08 8.50
N LYS A 45 8.17 0.55 9.69
CA LYS A 45 8.92 0.06 10.87
C LYS A 45 8.52 -1.37 11.26
N ARG A 46 7.23 -1.69 11.16
CA ARG A 46 6.72 -3.02 11.50
C ARG A 46 6.90 -4.03 10.36
N ARG A 47 7.27 -3.62 9.14
CA ARG A 47 7.22 -4.47 7.93
C ARG A 47 5.84 -5.09 7.72
N ALA A 48 4.79 -4.28 7.92
CA ALA A 48 3.41 -4.77 7.88
C ALA A 48 2.98 -5.11 6.45
N LEU A 49 3.42 -4.35 5.45
CA LEU A 49 3.17 -4.69 4.04
C LEU A 49 3.92 -5.97 3.64
N ASP A 50 5.17 -6.13 4.06
CA ASP A 50 5.94 -7.34 3.76
C ASP A 50 5.21 -8.60 4.25
N ARG A 51 4.68 -8.55 5.49
CA ARG A 51 3.89 -9.64 6.07
C ARG A 51 2.56 -9.86 5.33
N GLY A 52 1.88 -8.79 4.93
CA GLY A 52 0.62 -8.88 4.18
C GLY A 52 0.81 -9.45 2.77
N LEU A 53 1.87 -9.01 2.08
CA LEU A 53 2.20 -9.41 0.71
C LEU A 53 3.07 -10.66 0.64
N LYS A 54 3.57 -11.15 1.78
CA LYS A 54 4.50 -12.30 1.88
C LYS A 54 5.75 -12.15 1.00
N THR A 55 6.25 -10.92 0.87
CA THR A 55 7.46 -10.59 0.11
C THR A 55 8.10 -9.34 0.66
N SER A 56 9.36 -9.06 0.35
CA SER A 56 9.97 -7.79 0.72
C SER A 56 9.42 -6.67 -0.16
N VAL A 57 8.97 -5.58 0.46
CA VAL A 57 8.43 -4.43 -0.27
C VAL A 57 9.55 -3.43 -0.56
N PRO A 58 9.81 -3.09 -1.84
CA PRO A 58 10.81 -2.10 -2.21
C PRO A 58 10.55 -0.72 -1.58
N GLY A 59 11.62 0.03 -1.29
CA GLY A 59 11.53 1.38 -0.72
C GLY A 59 10.69 2.35 -1.57
N GLU A 60 10.82 2.25 -2.90
CA GLU A 60 10.05 3.05 -3.88
C GLU A 60 8.53 2.92 -3.74
N VAL A 61 8.03 1.77 -3.25
CA VAL A 61 6.60 1.57 -3.00
C VAL A 61 6.17 2.40 -1.79
N TYR A 62 7.00 2.50 -0.76
CA TYR A 62 6.74 3.36 0.39
C TYR A 62 6.79 4.85 -0.01
N ASP A 63 7.71 5.24 -0.88
CA ASP A 63 7.79 6.62 -1.38
C ASP A 63 6.55 7.00 -2.21
N THR A 64 6.09 6.07 -3.05
CA THR A 64 4.84 6.22 -3.81
C THR A 64 3.62 6.30 -2.90
N LEU A 65 3.55 5.45 -1.86
CA LEU A 65 2.50 5.55 -0.84
C LEU A 65 2.54 6.88 -0.09
N SER A 66 3.72 7.39 0.25
CA SER A 66 3.86 8.67 0.96
C SER A 66 3.29 9.83 0.14
N ARG A 67 3.65 9.93 -1.14
CA ARG A 67 3.11 10.94 -2.07
C ARG A 67 1.60 10.81 -2.23
N HIS A 68 1.13 9.59 -2.45
CA HIS A 68 -0.30 9.31 -2.58
C HIS A 68 -1.10 9.75 -1.35
N LEU A 69 -0.61 9.43 -0.15
CA LEU A 69 -1.30 9.76 1.11
C LEU A 69 -1.25 11.25 1.45
N ARG A 70 -0.28 12.00 0.91
CA ARG A 70 -0.19 13.47 1.07
C ARG A 70 -1.07 14.23 0.09
N GLY A 71 -1.67 13.55 -0.89
CA GLY A 71 -2.47 14.19 -1.95
C GLY A 71 -1.62 14.87 -3.02
N ASP A 72 -0.38 14.40 -3.20
CA ASP A 72 0.55 14.92 -4.20
C ASP A 72 0.28 14.32 -5.60
N ASP A 73 -0.58 13.30 -5.70
CA ASP A 73 -1.05 12.68 -6.95
C ASP A 73 -2.26 13.44 -7.55
N ARG A 74 -2.20 14.77 -7.62
CA ARG A 74 -3.22 15.58 -8.31
C ARG A 74 -2.80 15.80 -9.76
N ASP A 75 -3.12 14.81 -10.60
CA ASP A 75 -3.35 14.98 -12.04
C ASP A 75 -4.83 14.69 -12.35
#